data_AF-A0A921I1W5-F1
#
_entry.id   AF-A0A921I1W5-F1
#
_cell.length_a   1.000
_cell.length_b   1.000
_cell.length_c   1.000
_cell.angle_alpha   90.00
_cell.angle_beta   90.00
_cell.angle_gamma   90.00
#
_symmetry.space_group_name_H-M   'P 1'
#
loop_
_entity.id
_entity.type
_entity.pdbx_description
1 polymer ?
#
loop_
_entity_poly.entity_id
_entity_poly.type
_entity_poly.pdbx_seq_one_letter_code
_entity_poly.pdbx_strand_id
1 'polypeptide(L)'
;MKRPVFSFRPNLKDPNHRKAWEILSSVPKREKTAYLVGAILASEQASDLEEMIRRAVREEIMNRGTMADESQMEEQKMGEIPEEMFAFLEILQEE
;
A
#
# COMPACT_ATOMS: atom_id res chain seq x y z
N MET A 1 30.11 -25.35 -13.30
CA MET A 1 29.64 -25.22 -11.91
C MET A 1 28.66 -26.35 -11.59
N LYS A 2 28.81 -27.06 -10.47
CA LYS A 2 27.79 -28.01 -10.01
C LYS A 2 26.60 -27.22 -9.47
N ARG A 3 25.40 -27.47 -10.00
CA ARG A 3 24.17 -26.87 -9.47
C ARG A 3 23.78 -27.62 -8.19
N PRO A 4 23.58 -26.93 -7.06
CA PRO A 4 23.09 -27.59 -5.85
C PRO A 4 21.71 -28.20 -6.12
N VAL A 5 21.50 -29.42 -5.66
CA VAL A 5 20.24 -30.14 -5.83
C VAL A 5 19.38 -29.88 -4.60
N PHE A 6 18.27 -29.17 -4.78
CA PHE A 6 17.24 -29.01 -3.77
C PHE A 6 16.19 -30.12 -3.91
N SER A 7 15.91 -30.84 -2.84
CA SER A 7 14.83 -31.83 -2.79
C SER A 7 13.65 -31.30 -1.97
N PHE A 8 12.49 -31.15 -2.60
CA PHE A 8 11.26 -30.78 -1.90
C PHE A 8 10.77 -31.96 -1.03
N ARG A 9 10.79 -31.78 0.30
CA ARG A 9 10.38 -32.79 1.28
C ARG A 9 9.32 -32.20 2.23
N PRO A 10 8.04 -32.16 1.82
CA PRO A 10 6.99 -31.56 2.63
C PRO A 10 6.72 -32.38 3.90
N ASN A 11 6.47 -31.69 5.01
CA ASN A 11 5.99 -32.30 6.24
C ASN A 11 4.45 -32.28 6.23
N LEU A 12 3.81 -33.44 6.07
CA LEU A 12 2.35 -33.51 5.96
C LEU A 12 1.58 -33.17 7.26
N LYS A 13 2.29 -33.01 8.38
CA LYS A 13 1.71 -32.48 9.62
C LYS A 13 1.48 -30.97 9.53
N ASP A 14 2.25 -30.27 8.71
CA ASP A 14 2.08 -28.84 8.48
C ASP A 14 1.02 -28.60 7.39
N PRO A 15 -0.02 -27.81 7.67
CA PRO A 15 -1.12 -27.59 6.73
C PRO A 15 -0.69 -26.87 5.46
N ASN A 16 0.31 -25.98 5.53
CA ASN A 16 0.84 -25.26 4.37
C ASN A 16 1.68 -26.19 3.50
N HIS A 17 2.53 -27.02 4.10
CA HIS A 17 3.28 -28.03 3.35
C HIS A 17 2.36 -29.05 2.68
N ARG A 18 1.26 -29.45 3.34
CA ARG A 18 0.24 -30.31 2.75
C ARG A 18 -0.43 -29.66 1.55
N LYS A 19 -0.90 -28.42 1.68
CA LYS A 19 -1.48 -27.66 0.56
C LYS A 19 -0.50 -27.51 -0.60
N ALA A 20 0.74 -27.13 -0.31
CA ALA A 20 1.80 -27.00 -1.32
C ALA A 20 2.09 -28.35 -2.00
N TRP A 21 2.07 -29.45 -1.25
CA TRP A 21 2.22 -30.80 -1.80
C TRP A 21 1.04 -31.20 -2.69
N GLU A 22 -0.20 -30.92 -2.30
CA GLU A 22 -1.39 -31.20 -3.11
C GLU A 22 -1.33 -30.44 -4.45
N ILE A 23 -0.97 -29.16 -4.41
CA ILE A 23 -0.80 -28.32 -5.60
C ILE A 23 0.33 -28.88 -6.49
N LEU A 24 1.51 -29.14 -5.94
CA LEU A 24 2.64 -29.66 -6.73
C LEU A 24 2.39 -31.10 -7.23
N SER A 25 1.51 -31.85 -6.58
CA SER A 25 1.13 -33.21 -6.98
C SER A 25 0.15 -33.23 -8.15
N SER A 26 -0.71 -32.21 -8.29
CA SER A 26 -1.60 -32.09 -9.44
C SER A 26 -0.88 -31.68 -10.73
N VAL A 27 0.30 -31.05 -10.62
CA VAL A 27 1.13 -30.67 -11.78
C VAL A 27 1.74 -31.90 -12.47
N PRO A 28 1.64 -32.03 -13.80
CA PRO A 28 2.29 -33.10 -14.56
C PRO A 28 3.80 -33.19 -14.31
N LYS A 29 4.35 -34.41 -14.24
CA LYS A 29 5.78 -34.63 -13.89
C LYS A 29 6.77 -33.84 -14.75
N ARG A 30 6.47 -33.60 -16.02
CA ARG A 30 7.34 -32.87 -16.97
C ARG A 30 7.32 -31.34 -16.75
N GLU A 31 6.35 -30.83 -15.99
CA GLU A 31 6.10 -29.40 -15.85
C GLU A 31 6.37 -28.88 -14.43
N LYS A 32 6.69 -29.75 -13.47
CA LYS A 32 6.91 -29.34 -12.07
C LYS A 32 7.99 -28.29 -11.91
N THR A 33 9.08 -28.39 -12.65
CA THR A 33 10.16 -27.38 -12.60
C THR A 33 9.68 -26.05 -13.16
N ALA A 34 8.96 -26.04 -14.29
CA ALA A 34 8.41 -24.83 -14.88
C ALA A 34 7.38 -24.17 -13.95
N TYR A 35 6.53 -24.98 -13.31
CA TYR A 35 5.58 -24.54 -12.30
C TYR A 35 6.29 -23.87 -11.10
N LEU A 36 7.34 -24.50 -10.56
CA LEU A 36 8.11 -23.94 -9.44
C LEU A 36 8.76 -22.60 -9.82
N VAL A 37 9.33 -22.49 -11.03
CA VAL A 37 9.89 -21.21 -11.52
C VAL A 37 8.81 -20.13 -11.58
N GLY A 38 7.66 -20.45 -12.17
CA GLY A 38 6.53 -19.52 -12.24
C GLY A 38 6.00 -19.11 -10.86
N ALA A 39 5.89 -20.06 -9.93
CA ALA A 39 5.43 -19.81 -8.58
C ALA A 39 6.37 -18.88 -7.79
N ILE A 40 7.69 -19.04 -7.93
CA ILE A 40 8.69 -18.16 -7.29
C ILE A 40 8.61 -16.73 -7.86
N LEU A 41 8.51 -16.60 -9.19
CA LEU A 41 8.37 -15.29 -9.82
C LEU A 41 7.06 -14.61 -9.44
N ALA A 42 5.96 -15.37 -9.37
CA ALA A 42 4.66 -14.85 -8.97
C ALA A 42 4.64 -14.43 -7.49
N SER A 43 5.31 -15.16 -6.59
CA SER A 43 5.39 -14.77 -5.17
C SER A 43 6.15 -13.46 -4.98
N GLU A 44 7.22 -13.24 -5.76
CA GLU A 44 7.96 -11.97 -5.72
C GLU A 44 7.09 -10.81 -6.22
N GLN A 45 6.44 -10.98 -7.38
CA GLN A 45 5.55 -9.96 -7.95
C GLN A 45 4.37 -9.63 -7.03
N ALA A 46 3.82 -10.62 -6.33
CA ALA A 46 2.72 -10.40 -5.39
C ALA A 46 3.16 -9.55 -4.19
N SER A 47 4.39 -9.74 -3.71
CA SER A 47 4.97 -8.92 -2.64
C SER A 47 5.12 -7.46 -3.08
N ASP A 48 5.66 -7.24 -4.28
CA ASP A 48 5.81 -5.89 -4.85
C ASP A 48 4.45 -5.20 -5.03
N LEU A 49 3.46 -5.95 -5.50
CA LEU A 49 2.10 -5.45 -5.67
C LEU A 49 1.43 -5.12 -4.33
N GLU A 50 1.62 -5.95 -3.30
CA GLU A 50 1.12 -5.67 -1.94
C GLU A 50 1.70 -4.35 -1.40
N GLU A 51 3.00 -4.13 -1.58
CA GLU A 51 3.66 -2.90 -1.16
C GLU A 51 3.12 -1.69 -1.93
N MET A 52 2.96 -1.81 -3.25
CA MET A 52 2.41 -0.76 -4.09
C MET A 52 0.96 -0.41 -3.68
N ILE A 53 0.13 -1.41 -3.43
CA ILE A 53 -1.25 -1.21 -2.96
C ILE A 53 -1.24 -0.53 -1.59
N ARG A 54 -0.39 -0.98 -0.66
CA ARG A 54 -0.28 -0.38 0.68
C ARG A 54 0.15 1.09 0.59
N ARG A 55 1.06 1.43 -0.33
CA ARG A 55 1.47 2.82 -0.58
C ARG A 55 0.32 3.63 -1.16
N ALA A 56 -0.33 3.15 -2.21
CA ALA A 56 -1.46 3.84 -2.84
C ALA A 56 -2.60 4.11 -1.85
N VAL A 57 -2.97 3.10 -1.05
CA VAL A 57 -4.01 3.26 -0.01
C VAL A 57 -3.59 4.28 1.06
N ARG A 58 -2.32 4.29 1.47
CA ARG A 58 -1.81 5.28 2.43
C ARG A 58 -1.86 6.69 1.85
N GLU A 59 -1.43 6.87 0.62
CA GLU A 59 -1.47 8.15 -0.09
C GLU A 59 -2.92 8.66 -0.23
N GLU A 60 -3.87 7.80 -0.59
CA GLU A 60 -5.29 8.16 -0.69
C GLU A 60 -5.89 8.59 0.67
N ILE A 61 -5.55 7.88 1.75
CA ILE A 61 -5.98 8.26 3.11
C ILE A 61 -5.36 9.59 3.53
N MET A 62 -4.06 9.79 3.27
CA MET A 62 -3.35 10.99 3.66
C MET A 62 -3.81 12.21 2.86
N ASN A 63 -4.03 12.06 1.55
CA ASN A 63 -4.53 13.10 0.67
C ASN A 63 -5.98 13.51 1.02
N ARG A 64 -6.82 12.57 1.49
CA ARG A 64 -8.12 12.91 2.08
C ARG A 64 -7.99 13.67 3.41
N GLY A 65 -7.00 13.31 4.23
CA GLY A 65 -6.73 13.97 5.51
C GLY A 65 -6.28 15.42 5.32
N THR A 66 -5.40 15.69 4.36
CA THR A 66 -4.91 17.05 4.05
C THR A 66 -6.00 17.92 3.44
N MET A 67 -6.87 17.38 2.57
CA MET A 67 -8.01 18.12 2.03
C MET A 67 -9.02 18.53 3.11
N ALA A 68 -9.21 17.71 4.16
CA ALA A 68 -10.07 18.05 5.29
C ALA A 68 -9.48 19.14 6.20
N ASP A 69 -8.16 19.18 6.32
CA ASP A 69 -7.42 20.17 7.13
C ASP A 69 -7.32 21.54 6.42
N GLU A 70 -7.10 21.53 5.10
CA GLU A 70 -7.12 22.76 4.28
C GLU A 70 -8.51 23.42 4.24
N SER A 71 -9.57 22.61 4.19
CA SER A 71 -10.96 23.10 4.26
C SER A 71 -11.25 23.82 5.59
N GLN A 72 -10.70 23.32 6.70
CA GLN A 72 -10.86 23.91 8.03
C GLN A 72 -9.99 25.17 8.22
N MET A 73 -8.81 25.23 7.61
CA MET A 73 -7.96 26.43 7.60
C MET A 73 -8.57 27.58 6.78
N GLU A 74 -9.25 27.31 5.67
CA GLU A 74 -9.94 28.34 4.88
C GLU A 74 -11.16 28.92 5.62
N GLU A 75 -11.94 28.11 6.32
CA GLU A 75 -13.07 28.60 7.15
C GLU A 75 -12.61 29.46 8.33
N GLN A 76 -11.46 29.13 8.96
CA GLN A 76 -10.89 29.94 10.04
C GLN A 76 -10.42 31.32 9.55
N LYS A 77 -9.78 31.39 8.36
CA LYS A 77 -9.39 32.68 7.76
C LYS A 77 -10.58 33.53 7.32
N MET A 78 -11.72 32.92 6.98
CA MET A 78 -12.92 33.65 6.57
C MET A 78 -13.71 34.20 7.76
N GLY A 79 -13.57 33.60 8.94
CA GLY A 79 -14.22 34.02 10.19
C GLY A 79 -13.46 35.07 10.99
N GLU A 80 -12.17 35.26 10.73
CA GLU A 80 -11.36 36.32 11.34
C GLU A 80 -11.55 37.62 10.56
N ILE A 81 -12.15 38.63 11.20
CA ILE A 81 -12.27 39.99 10.64
C ILE A 81 -10.86 40.46 10.26
N PRO A 82 -10.57 40.71 8.96
CA PRO A 82 -9.24 41.13 8.54
C PRO A 82 -8.82 42.40 9.27
N GLU A 83 -7.55 42.49 9.69
CA GLU A 83 -6.97 43.67 10.35
C GLU A 83 -7.18 44.95 9.53
N GLU A 84 -7.26 44.81 8.20
CA GLU A 84 -7.57 45.88 7.24
C GLU A 84 -8.93 46.54 7.51
N MET A 85 -9.93 45.78 8.00
CA MET A 85 -11.23 46.34 8.39
C MET A 85 -11.15 47.15 9.70
N PHE A 86 -10.24 46.80 10.61
CA PHE A 86 -10.02 47.58 11.83
C PHE A 86 -9.34 48.91 11.53
N ALA A 87 -8.36 48.92 10.62
CA ALA A 87 -7.71 50.15 10.17
C ALA A 87 -8.72 51.12 9.52
N PHE A 88 -9.70 50.61 8.78
CA PHE A 88 -10.77 51.43 8.20
C PHE A 88 -11.66 52.09 9.28
N LEU A 89 -11.98 51.39 10.37
CA LEU A 89 -12.81 51.93 11.45
C LEU A 89 -12.07 52.99 12.27
N GLU A 90 -10.75 52.86 12.45
CA GLU A 90 -9.93 53.88 13.11
C GLU A 90 -9.93 55.20 12.32
N ILE A 91 -9.84 55.12 10.99
CA ILE A 91 -9.88 56.31 10.12
C ILE A 91 -11.23 57.06 10.24
N LEU A 92 -12.34 56.35 10.41
CA LEU A 92 -13.66 56.97 10.58
C LEU A 92 -13.90 57.55 11.97
N GLN A 93 -13.09 57.18 12.97
CA GLN A 93 -13.15 57.74 14.32
C GLN A 93 -12.28 58.98 14.50
N GLU A 94 -11.31 59.21 13.61
CA GLU A 94 -10.43 60.38 13.62
C GLU A 94 -10.97 61.60 12.85
N GLU A 95 -12.22 61.54 12.35
CA GLU A 95 -12.97 62.65 11.73
C GLU A 95 -14.05 63.21 12.67
#